data_AF-A0A7C2TP47-F1
#
_entry.id   AF-A0A7C2TP47-F1
#
_cell.length_a   1.000
_cell.length_b   1.000
_cell.length_c   1.000
_cell.angle_alpha   90.00
_cell.angle_beta   90.00
_cell.angle_gamma   90.00
#
_symmetry.space_group_name_H-M   'P 1'
#
loop_
_entity.id
_entity.type
_entity.pdbx_description
1 polymer ?
#
loop_
_entity_poly.entity_id
_entity_poly.type
_entity_poly.pdbx_seq_one_letter_code
_entity_poly.pdbx_strand_id
1 'polypeptide(L)' 'SGLSVLDFLKRVTYAECARRSLARFLEPVRVLAVAEGLPNHYRALEERMRSVDRRVRR' A
#
# COMPACT_ATOMS: atom_id res chain seq x y z
N SER A 1 6.12 8.29 30.66
CA SER A 1 5.63 6.98 31.11
C SER A 1 6.73 6.25 31.85
N GLY A 2 6.41 5.43 32.86
CA GLY A 2 7.39 4.59 33.56
C GLY A 2 7.71 3.30 32.79
N LEU A 3 8.75 2.58 33.23
CA LEU A 3 9.12 1.27 32.66
C LEU A 3 7.94 0.30 32.75
N SER A 4 7.66 -0.37 31.64
CA SER A 4 6.51 -1.24 31.45
C SER A 4 6.88 -2.45 30.58
N VAL A 5 5.98 -3.44 30.55
CA VAL A 5 6.13 -4.60 29.67
C VAL A 5 6.19 -4.20 28.19
N LEU A 6 5.54 -3.10 27.81
CA LEU A 6 5.52 -2.63 26.42
C LEU A 6 6.89 -2.18 25.92
N ASP A 7 7.79 -1.76 26.82
CA ASP A 7 9.16 -1.36 26.47
C ASP A 7 10.02 -2.54 26.00
N PHE A 8 9.58 -3.77 26.30
CA PHE A 8 10.23 -5.01 25.88
C PHE A 8 9.51 -5.69 24.70
N LEU A 9 8.44 -5.09 24.19
CA LEU A 9 7.64 -5.65 23.10
C LEU A 9 7.70 -4.75 21.86
N LYS A 10 7.58 -5.38 20.68
CA LYS A 10 7.37 -4.67 19.41
C LYS A 10 5.99 -4.99 18.86
N ARG A 11 5.24 -3.96 18.46
CA ARG A 11 3.96 -4.15 17.79
C ARG A 11 4.18 -4.37 16.29
N VAL A 12 3.83 -5.55 15.80
CA VAL A 12 3.80 -5.86 14.37
C VAL A 12 2.41 -5.49 13.82
N THR A 13 2.38 -4.70 12.76
CA THR A 13 1.12 -4.30 12.10
C THR A 13 0.94 -5.04 10.80
N TYR A 14 -0.24 -5.62 10.60
CA TYR A 14 -0.65 -6.27 9.36
C TYR A 14 -1.71 -5.41 8.67
N ALA A 15 -1.55 -5.22 7.36
CA ALA A 15 -2.52 -4.52 6.53
C ALA A 15 -2.83 -5.38 5.31
N GLU A 16 -4.11 -5.71 5.13
CA GLU A 16 -4.60 -6.55 4.05
C GLU A 16 -5.49 -5.75 3.11
N CYS A 17 -5.41 -6.03 1.82
CA CYS A 17 -6.23 -5.37 0.81
C CYS A 17 -6.67 -6.37 -0.26
N ALA A 18 -7.99 -6.47 -0.45
CA ALA A 18 -8.54 -7.26 -1.54
C ALA A 18 -8.16 -6.64 -2.88
N ARG A 19 -7.84 -7.48 -3.86
CA ARG A 19 -7.38 -7.05 -5.18
C ARG A 19 -8.35 -6.08 -5.87
N ARG A 20 -9.66 -6.32 -5.74
CA ARG A 20 -10.74 -5.44 -6.26
C ARG A 20 -10.79 -4.06 -5.58
N SER A 21 -10.35 -3.99 -4.32
CA SER A 21 -10.36 -2.75 -3.54
C SER A 21 -9.14 -1.88 -3.82
N LEU A 22 -8.07 -2.43 -4.39
CA LEU A 22 -6.83 -1.72 -4.69
C LEU A 22 -7.04 -0.51 -5.62
N ALA A 23 -8.00 -0.61 -6.55
CA ALA A 23 -8.34 0.48 -7.47
C ALA A 23 -8.78 1.76 -6.74
N ARG A 24 -9.37 1.65 -5.55
CA ARG A 24 -9.81 2.80 -4.74
C ARG A 24 -8.64 3.63 -4.21
N PHE A 25 -7.44 3.05 -4.15
CA PHE A 25 -6.25 3.69 -3.62
C PHE A 25 -5.35 4.30 -4.69
N LEU A 26 -5.63 4.09 -5.99
CA LEU A 26 -4.79 4.61 -7.07
C LEU A 26 -4.67 6.13 -7.00
N GLU A 27 -5.78 6.85 -6.95
CA GLU A 27 -5.76 8.31 -6.99
C GLU A 27 -5.19 8.94 -5.71
N PRO A 28 -5.60 8.53 -4.49
CA PRO A 28 -5.00 9.06 -3.26
C PRO A 28 -3.48 8.80 -3.17
N VAL A 29 -3.03 7.58 -3.53
CA VAL A 29 -1.60 7.24 -3.50
C VAL A 29 -0.83 8.01 -4.56
N ARG A 30 -1.41 8.26 -5.74
CA ARG A 30 -0.79 9.09 -6.78
C ARG A 30 -0.53 10.51 -6.27
N VAL A 31 -1.55 11.15 -5.69
CA VAL A 31 -1.44 12.54 -5.20
C VAL A 31 -0.34 12.63 -4.14
N LEU A 32 -0.34 11.71 -3.17
CA LEU A 32 0.68 11.68 -2.12
C LEU A 32 2.08 11.40 -2.68
N ALA A 33 2.23 10.40 -3.55
CA ALA A 33 3.51 10.06 -4.14
C ALA A 33 4.11 11.19 -4.98
N VAL A 34 3.27 11.98 -5.67
CA VAL A 34 3.73 13.17 -6.41
C VAL A 34 4.14 14.27 -5.45
N ALA A 35 3.32 14.56 -4.43
CA ALA A 35 3.61 15.59 -3.44
C ALA A 35 4.90 15.29 -2.65
N GLU A 36 5.19 14.02 -2.38
CA GLU A 36 6.37 13.56 -1.65
C GLU A 36 7.60 13.33 -2.55
N GLY A 37 7.46 13.44 -3.87
CA GLY A 37 8.56 13.18 -4.81
C GLY A 37 8.97 11.70 -4.90
N LEU A 38 8.04 10.78 -4.64
CA LEU A 38 8.24 9.33 -4.56
C LEU A 38 7.51 8.57 -5.69
N PRO A 39 7.82 8.82 -6.98
CA PRO A 39 7.03 8.30 -8.11
C PRO A 39 6.99 6.77 -8.18
N ASN A 40 8.03 6.08 -7.70
CA ASN A 40 8.08 4.63 -7.71
C ASN A 40 7.06 3.97 -6.75
N HIS A 41 6.60 4.67 -5.72
CA HIS A 41 5.57 4.15 -4.81
C HIS A 41 4.23 4.00 -5.53
N TYR A 42 3.85 4.99 -6.35
CA TYR A 42 2.67 4.90 -7.20
C TYR A 42 2.84 3.86 -8.32
N ARG A 43 4.00 3.81 -8.99
CA ARG A 43 4.26 2.82 -10.06
C ARG A 43 4.10 1.37 -9.60
N ALA A 44 4.49 1.08 -8.35
CA ALA A 44 4.30 -0.25 -7.78
C ALA A 44 2.80 -0.63 -7.65
N LEU A 45 1.92 0.33 -7.43
CA LEU A 45 0.46 0.11 -7.41
C LEU A 45 -0.09 -0.06 -8.83
N GLU A 46 0.35 0.79 -9.75
CA GLU A 46 -0.05 0.78 -11.16
C GLU A 46 0.25 -0.57 -11.83
N GLU A 47 1.46 -1.11 -11.64
CA GLU A 47 1.84 -2.42 -12.20
C GLU A 47 0.99 -3.57 -11.64
N ARG A 48 0.63 -3.51 -10.35
CA ARG A 48 -0.27 -4.51 -9.75
C ARG A 48 -1.64 -4.47 -10.40
N MET A 49 -2.18 -3.28 -10.70
CA MET A 49 -3.45 -3.14 -11.39
C MET A 49 -3.36 -3.61 -12.85
N ARG A 50 -2.26 -3.31 -13.55
CA ARG A 50 -2.02 -3.78 -14.91
C ARG A 50 -1.92 -5.30 -15.00
N SER A 51 -1.31 -5.94 -14.00
CA SER A 51 -1.23 -7.41 -13.91
C SER A 51 -2.60 -8.09 -13.70
N VAL A 52 -3.58 -7.36 -13.15
CA VAL A 52 -4.95 -7.86 -12.95
C VAL A 52 -5.65 -8.00 -14.31
N ASP A 53 -5.59 -6.95 -15.13
CA ASP A 53 -6.20 -6.92 -16.46
C ASP A 53 -5.68 -8.06 -17.36
N ARG A 54 -4.36 -8.35 -17.32
CA ARG A 54 -3.77 -9.44 -18.12
C ARG A 54 -4.21 -10.85 -17.72
N ARG A 55 -4.65 -11.08 -16.49
CA ARG A 55 -5.15 -12.40 -16.04
C ARG A 55 -6.63 -12.60 -16.31
N VAL A 56 -7.41 -11.52 -16.43
CA VAL A 56 -8.85 -11.60 -16.75
C VAL A 56 -9.05 -11.83 -18.25
N ARG A 57 -8.09 -11.41 -19.09
CA ARG A 57 -8.12 -11.59 -20.55
C ARG A 57 -7.56 -12.92 -21.06
N ARG A 58 -7.21 -13.85 -20.17
CA ARG A 58 -6.80 -15.24 -20.50
C ARG A 58 -7.88 -16.19 -20.00
#